data_AF-A0A3R7DR74-F1
#
_entry.id   AF-A0A3R7DR74-F1
#
_cell.length_a   1.000
_cell.length_b   1.000
_cell.length_c   1.000
_cell.angle_alpha   90.00
_cell.angle_beta   90.00
_cell.angle_gamma   90.00
#
_symmetry.space_group_name_H-M   'P 1'
#
loop_
_entity.id
_entity.type
_entity.pdbx_description
1 polymer ?
#
loop_
_entity_poly.entity_id
_entity_poly.type
_entity_poly.pdbx_seq_one_letter_code
_entity_poly.pdbx_strand_id
1 'polypeptide(L)'
;MKRVTNTPHWHDRTMFRLARQLLFLLVMLGCGSSAYAQAVGTVTHLSGVLTVKHADGGAAVLAINSSILQGDTLVTEANTYTRVKFVDNGEMVVRPSSQVVVKSYVYDVDHPEKDNVAIRLVAGGLRSVTGLIGKRNHDAVSFETPTGTIGVRGTNFGALFCQNDCGGVPTTSGRTPQNGLYVDVSQGAVVLSNPAGQHVFQSGDFGYVANLNAPPIVIPPTQGVPVTMPLSISKNAPASQNSSSTSHDVDCVVQ
;
A
#
# COMPACT_ATOMS: atom_id res chain seq x y z
N MET A 1 95.00 -1.30 0.09
CA MET A 1 93.72 -2.02 0.16
C MET A 1 92.59 -0.99 0.24
N LYS A 2 91.87 -0.74 -0.86
CA LYS A 2 90.69 0.14 -0.90
C LYS A 2 89.44 -0.72 -1.09
N ARG A 3 88.48 -0.65 -0.16
CA ARG A 3 87.14 -1.25 -0.32
C ARG A 3 86.22 -0.17 -0.90
N VAL A 4 85.72 -0.40 -2.10
CA VAL A 4 84.65 0.39 -2.72
C VAL A 4 83.36 -0.41 -2.53
N THR A 5 82.44 0.10 -1.73
CA THR A 5 81.07 -0.43 -1.59
C THR A 5 80.14 0.40 -2.47
N ASN A 6 79.54 -0.25 -3.47
CA ASN A 6 78.59 0.31 -4.40
C ASN A 6 77.17 -0.09 -3.92
N THR A 7 76.29 0.87 -3.63
CA THR A 7 74.89 0.62 -3.25
C THR A 7 73.97 0.83 -4.45
N PRO A 8 73.07 -0.10 -4.80
CA PRO A 8 72.13 0.09 -5.90
C PRO A 8 70.88 0.84 -5.44
N HIS A 9 70.57 1.97 -6.09
CA HIS A 9 69.38 2.78 -5.88
C HIS A 9 68.29 2.39 -6.89
N TRP A 10 67.43 1.41 -6.57
CA TRP A 10 66.43 0.88 -7.52
C TRP A 10 65.09 0.48 -6.90
N HIS A 11 64.41 1.29 -6.07
CA HIS A 11 63.03 0.90 -5.64
C HIS A 11 61.97 2.02 -5.47
N ASP A 12 62.27 3.32 -5.57
CA ASP A 12 61.32 4.35 -5.08
C ASP A 12 60.17 4.75 -6.02
N ARG A 13 60.22 4.45 -7.32
CA ARG A 13 59.24 5.01 -8.29
C ARG A 13 57.96 4.17 -8.47
N THR A 14 57.99 2.89 -8.10
CA THR A 14 56.85 1.97 -8.26
C THR A 14 55.91 2.01 -7.05
N MET A 15 56.45 2.20 -5.84
CA MET A 15 55.65 2.27 -4.61
C MET A 15 54.75 3.52 -4.55
N PHE A 16 55.22 4.66 -5.07
CA PHE A 16 54.42 5.89 -5.15
C PHE A 16 53.24 5.81 -6.13
N ARG A 17 53.33 4.97 -7.16
CA ARG A 17 52.24 4.76 -8.14
C ARG A 17 51.15 3.83 -7.58
N LEU A 18 51.55 2.78 -6.87
CA LEU A 18 50.63 1.84 -6.21
C LEU A 18 49.86 2.51 -5.05
N ALA A 19 50.53 3.34 -4.24
CA ALA A 19 49.87 4.09 -3.17
C ALA A 19 48.82 5.07 -3.69
N ARG A 20 49.07 5.72 -4.83
CA ARG A 20 48.14 6.66 -5.47
C ARG A 20 46.96 5.96 -6.15
N GLN A 21 47.15 4.73 -6.66
CA GLN A 21 46.06 3.89 -7.17
C GLN A 21 45.17 3.33 -6.05
N LEU A 22 45.75 2.92 -4.92
CA LEU A 22 45.01 2.50 -3.73
C LEU A 22 44.20 3.66 -3.13
N LEU A 23 44.74 4.88 -3.11
CA LEU A 23 44.02 6.07 -2.65
C LEU A 23 42.83 6.43 -3.56
N PHE A 24 42.95 6.27 -4.89
CA PHE A 24 41.85 6.49 -5.82
C PHE A 24 40.73 5.42 -5.71
N LEU A 25 41.10 4.17 -5.43
CA LEU A 25 40.13 3.08 -5.19
C LEU A 25 39.37 3.27 -3.87
N LEU A 26 40.02 3.80 -2.83
CA LEU A 26 39.39 4.09 -1.55
C LEU A 26 38.37 5.25 -1.62
N VAL A 27 38.62 6.24 -2.49
CA VAL A 27 37.71 7.40 -2.69
C VAL A 27 36.46 7.00 -3.49
N MET A 28 36.56 6.05 -4.43
CA MET A 28 35.40 5.54 -5.18
C MET A 28 34.46 4.63 -4.37
N LEU A 29 34.92 4.07 -3.24
CA LEU A 29 34.09 3.29 -2.32
C LEU A 29 33.19 4.15 -1.41
N GLY A 30 33.35 5.48 -1.41
CA GLY A 30 32.61 6.39 -0.53
C GLY A 30 31.25 6.88 -1.07
N CYS A 31 30.96 6.71 -2.36
CA CYS A 31 29.66 7.06 -2.94
C CYS A 31 28.67 5.89 -2.77
N GLY A 32 28.32 5.58 -1.53
CA GLY A 32 27.14 4.78 -1.24
C GLY A 32 25.91 5.61 -1.61
N SER A 33 25.29 5.33 -2.75
CA SER A 33 23.99 5.88 -3.11
C SER A 33 23.01 5.53 -2.00
N SER A 34 22.68 6.52 -1.16
CA SER A 34 21.54 6.41 -0.26
C SER A 34 20.32 6.37 -1.16
N ALA A 35 19.78 5.18 -1.40
CA ALA A 35 18.52 5.00 -2.10
C ALA A 35 17.43 5.62 -1.20
N TYR A 36 17.13 6.90 -1.41
CA TYR A 36 16.01 7.54 -0.76
C TYR A 36 14.74 6.80 -1.17
N ALA A 37 13.98 6.31 -0.19
CA ALA A 37 12.68 5.72 -0.45
C ALA A 37 11.80 6.79 -1.11
N GLN A 38 11.33 6.52 -2.33
CA GLN A 38 10.54 7.49 -3.08
C GLN A 38 9.18 7.70 -2.40
N ALA A 39 8.73 8.95 -2.33
CA ALA A 39 7.36 9.26 -1.92
C ALA A 39 6.39 8.84 -3.03
N VAL A 40 5.44 7.98 -2.68
CA VAL A 40 4.51 7.34 -3.63
C VAL A 40 3.06 7.69 -3.34
N GLY A 41 2.77 8.28 -2.19
CA GLY A 41 1.43 8.73 -1.86
C GLY A 41 1.40 9.73 -0.71
N THR A 42 0.19 10.16 -0.37
CA THR A 42 -0.06 11.14 0.68
C THR A 42 -1.32 10.76 1.45
N VAL A 43 -1.27 10.88 2.77
CA VAL A 43 -2.44 10.72 3.64
C VAL A 43 -3.37 11.91 3.41
N THR A 44 -4.51 11.69 2.79
CA THR A 44 -5.48 12.75 2.50
C THR A 44 -6.51 12.89 3.60
N HIS A 45 -6.90 11.79 4.24
CA HIS A 45 -7.86 11.78 5.36
C HIS A 45 -7.36 10.83 6.44
N LEU A 46 -7.58 11.19 7.69
CA LEU A 46 -7.25 10.37 8.85
C LEU A 46 -8.29 10.62 9.95
N SER A 47 -8.84 9.54 10.48
CA SER A 47 -9.62 9.51 11.71
C SER A 47 -8.97 8.47 12.60
N GLY A 48 -8.47 8.83 13.78
CA GLY A 48 -7.73 7.92 14.67
C GLY A 48 -6.21 8.04 14.55
N VAL A 49 -5.50 6.98 14.89
CA VAL A 49 -4.02 6.94 14.98
C VAL A 49 -3.47 6.04 13.88
N LEU A 50 -2.71 6.64 12.97
CA LEU A 50 -1.96 5.96 11.92
C LEU A 50 -0.48 5.99 12.27
N THR A 51 0.14 4.82 12.29
CA THR A 51 1.60 4.71 12.37
C THR A 51 2.16 4.12 11.09
N VAL A 52 3.41 4.46 10.81
CA VAL A 52 4.18 3.88 9.72
C VAL A 52 5.45 3.24 10.27
N LYS A 53 5.82 2.10 9.70
CA LYS A 53 7.16 1.55 9.79
C LYS A 53 7.80 1.65 8.40
N HIS A 54 8.85 2.44 8.31
CA HIS A 54 9.62 2.66 7.09
C HIS A 54 10.49 1.44 6.75
N ALA A 55 10.91 1.36 5.49
CA ALA A 55 11.77 0.28 5.00
C ALA A 55 13.15 0.24 5.69
N ASP A 56 13.64 1.38 6.17
CA ASP A 56 14.89 1.49 6.94
C ASP A 56 14.75 1.07 8.42
N GLY A 57 13.54 0.69 8.84
CA GLY A 57 13.22 0.30 10.21
C GLY A 57 12.78 1.45 11.11
N GLY A 58 12.82 2.70 10.63
CA GLY A 58 12.25 3.86 11.32
C GLY A 58 10.75 3.71 11.51
N ALA A 59 10.21 4.35 12.56
CA ALA A 59 8.77 4.37 12.81
C ALA A 59 8.31 5.78 13.19
N ALA A 60 7.13 6.16 12.73
CA ALA A 60 6.54 7.47 13.00
C ALA A 60 5.01 7.40 13.09
N VAL A 61 4.42 8.37 13.77
CA VAL A 61 2.98 8.64 13.69
C VAL A 61 2.75 9.54 12.49
N LEU A 62 1.80 9.18 11.62
CA LEU A 62 1.45 9.97 10.45
C LEU A 62 0.21 10.84 10.73
N ALA A 63 0.15 11.98 10.05
CA ALA A 63 -0.97 12.89 10.06
C ALA A 63 -1.49 13.10 8.62
N ILE A 64 -2.58 13.86 8.49
CA ILE A 64 -3.02 14.35 7.18
C ILE A 64 -1.87 15.15 6.54
N ASN A 65 -1.69 14.98 5.23
CA ASN A 65 -0.59 15.48 4.39
C ASN A 65 0.77 14.81 4.61
N SER A 66 0.90 13.82 5.50
CA SER A 66 2.12 13.03 5.56
C SER A 66 2.33 12.22 4.27
N SER A 67 3.58 12.18 3.80
CA SER A 67 3.98 11.35 2.66
C SER A 67 4.06 9.88 3.05
N ILE A 68 3.65 9.02 2.13
CA ILE A 68 3.86 7.57 2.17
C ILE A 68 5.01 7.25 1.23
N LEU A 69 5.98 6.48 1.70
CA LEU A 69 7.15 6.07 0.95
C LEU A 69 6.99 4.63 0.45
N GLN A 70 7.69 4.31 -0.64
CA GLN A 70 7.80 2.92 -1.07
C GLN A 70 8.49 2.09 0.02
N GLY A 71 7.93 0.91 0.31
CA GLY A 71 8.36 -0.01 1.35
C GLY A 71 7.72 0.24 2.71
N ASP A 72 6.92 1.30 2.87
CA ASP A 72 6.24 1.60 4.12
C ASP A 72 5.21 0.53 4.50
N THR A 73 5.17 0.21 5.79
CA THR A 73 4.09 -0.54 6.43
C THR A 73 3.20 0.41 7.20
N LEU A 74 1.97 0.58 6.74
CA LEU A 74 0.94 1.38 7.39
C LEU A 74 0.20 0.51 8.40
N VAL A 75 0.06 1.01 9.62
CA VAL A 75 -0.66 0.36 10.71
C VAL A 75 -1.72 1.30 11.25
N THR A 76 -2.97 0.86 11.16
CA THR A 76 -4.14 1.58 11.65
C THR A 76 -4.57 0.98 12.97
N GLU A 77 -4.68 1.82 14.00
CA GLU A 77 -5.15 1.39 15.31
C GLU A 77 -6.65 1.07 15.32
N ALA A 78 -7.16 0.63 16.47
CA ALA A 78 -8.60 0.55 16.70
C ALA A 78 -9.28 1.89 16.36
N ASN A 79 -10.48 1.82 15.78
CA ASN A 79 -11.25 2.98 15.32
C ASN A 79 -10.53 3.91 14.33
N THR A 80 -9.47 3.44 13.67
CA THR A 80 -8.70 4.25 12.73
C THR A 80 -9.09 4.00 11.28
N TYR A 81 -9.45 5.06 10.55
CA TYR A 81 -9.56 5.03 9.10
C TYR A 81 -8.56 6.01 8.49
N THR A 82 -7.90 5.60 7.42
CA THR A 82 -7.04 6.51 6.64
C THR A 82 -7.30 6.37 5.16
N ARG A 83 -7.23 7.49 4.42
CA ARG A 83 -7.24 7.51 2.96
C ARG A 83 -5.88 7.96 2.45
N VAL A 84 -5.23 7.10 1.69
CA VAL A 84 -4.01 7.40 0.95
C VAL A 84 -4.37 7.68 -0.50
N LYS A 85 -3.90 8.80 -1.03
CA LYS A 85 -3.92 9.10 -2.46
C LYS A 85 -2.51 8.91 -3.01
N PHE A 86 -2.37 8.12 -4.06
CA PHE A 86 -1.09 7.80 -4.69
C PHE A 86 -0.76 8.75 -5.85
N VAL A 87 0.49 8.72 -6.29
CA VAL A 87 1.04 9.57 -7.36
C VAL A 87 0.34 9.39 -8.72
N ASP A 88 -0.28 8.23 -8.98
CA ASP A 88 -1.02 7.96 -10.22
C ASP A 88 -2.51 8.34 -10.14
N ASN A 89 -2.92 9.06 -9.09
CA ASN A 89 -4.30 9.36 -8.69
C ASN A 89 -5.14 8.16 -8.22
N GLY A 90 -4.54 7.01 -7.97
CA GLY A 90 -5.17 5.90 -7.27
C GLY A 90 -5.44 6.25 -5.81
N GLU A 91 -6.48 5.65 -5.26
CA GLU A 91 -6.84 5.83 -3.85
C GLU A 91 -6.93 4.49 -3.15
N MET A 92 -6.50 4.47 -1.89
CA MET A 92 -6.68 3.34 -1.00
C MET A 92 -7.12 3.86 0.35
N VAL A 93 -8.22 3.31 0.85
CA VAL A 93 -8.67 3.57 2.20
C VAL A 93 -8.47 2.29 3.00
N VAL A 94 -7.85 2.44 4.17
CA VAL A 94 -7.51 1.36 5.09
C VAL A 94 -8.47 1.41 6.27
N ARG A 95 -9.01 0.25 6.64
CA ARG A 95 -9.98 0.08 7.75
C ARG A 95 -9.25 0.08 9.10
N PRO A 96 -9.98 0.19 10.22
CA PRO A 96 -9.44 -0.02 11.56
C PRO A 96 -8.74 -1.36 11.70
N SER A 97 -7.75 -1.40 12.60
CA SER A 97 -7.04 -2.63 12.97
C SER A 97 -6.44 -3.36 11.76
N SER A 98 -5.92 -2.60 10.81
CA SER A 98 -5.34 -3.13 9.58
C SER A 98 -3.85 -2.84 9.47
N GLN A 99 -3.14 -3.74 8.79
CA GLN A 99 -1.75 -3.59 8.43
C GLN A 99 -1.58 -3.77 6.91
N VAL A 100 -1.03 -2.77 6.25
CA VAL A 100 -0.86 -2.74 4.80
C VAL A 100 0.57 -2.32 4.45
N VAL A 101 1.21 -3.04 3.55
CA VAL A 101 2.57 -2.74 3.07
C VAL A 101 2.50 -2.22 1.64
N VAL A 102 3.09 -1.06 1.37
CA VAL A 102 3.26 -0.51 0.02
C VAL A 102 4.58 -1.04 -0.53
N LYS A 103 4.61 -2.27 -1.06
CA LYS A 103 5.86 -2.96 -1.44
C LYS A 103 6.58 -2.25 -2.59
N SER A 104 5.83 -1.89 -3.64
CA SER A 104 6.35 -1.19 -4.81
C SER A 104 5.27 -0.28 -5.37
N TYR A 105 5.65 0.92 -5.77
CA TYR A 105 4.73 1.86 -6.42
C TYR A 105 5.52 2.76 -7.37
N VAL A 106 5.70 2.26 -8.59
CA VAL A 106 6.45 2.93 -9.66
C VAL A 106 5.44 3.43 -10.67
N TYR A 107 5.41 4.76 -10.84
CA TYR A 107 4.62 5.43 -11.87
C TYR A 107 5.59 6.22 -12.76
N ASP A 108 5.88 5.71 -13.95
CA ASP A 108 6.76 6.37 -14.92
C ASP A 108 5.94 6.78 -16.15
N VAL A 109 5.71 8.08 -16.31
CA VAL A 109 4.87 8.60 -17.39
C VAL A 109 5.48 8.29 -18.76
N ASP A 110 6.80 8.39 -18.86
CA ASP A 110 7.55 8.27 -20.12
C ASP A 110 7.86 6.80 -20.46
N HIS A 111 7.91 5.93 -19.45
CA HIS A 111 8.17 4.49 -19.60
C HIS A 111 7.07 3.64 -18.93
N PRO A 112 5.86 3.57 -19.52
CA PRO A 112 4.74 2.83 -18.95
C PRO A 112 5.03 1.34 -18.69
N GLU A 113 6.00 0.75 -19.40
CA GLU A 113 6.45 -0.62 -19.20
C GLU A 113 7.14 -0.86 -17.85
N LYS A 114 7.58 0.21 -17.17
CA LYS A 114 8.17 0.15 -15.83
C LYS A 114 7.14 0.32 -14.71
N ASP A 115 5.89 0.61 -15.04
CA ASP A 115 4.85 0.76 -14.04
C ASP A 115 4.72 -0.50 -13.19
N ASN A 116 4.59 -0.31 -11.89
CA ASN A 116 4.40 -1.40 -10.97
C ASN A 116 3.73 -0.94 -9.67
N VAL A 117 2.59 -1.54 -9.34
CA VAL A 117 1.89 -1.39 -8.07
C VAL A 117 1.78 -2.75 -7.41
N ALA A 118 2.50 -2.90 -6.30
CA ALA A 118 2.42 -4.08 -5.45
C ALA A 118 2.12 -3.62 -4.02
N ILE A 119 0.91 -3.93 -3.55
CA ILE A 119 0.46 -3.66 -2.18
C ILE A 119 0.19 -4.98 -1.49
N ARG A 120 0.50 -5.11 -0.20
CA ARG A 120 0.21 -6.31 0.57
C ARG A 120 -0.71 -5.98 1.74
N LEU A 121 -1.88 -6.59 1.78
CA LEU A 121 -2.73 -6.64 2.95
C LEU A 121 -2.21 -7.73 3.88
N VAL A 122 -1.77 -7.36 5.08
CA VAL A 122 -1.29 -8.32 6.09
C VAL A 122 -2.44 -8.73 7.01
N ALA A 123 -3.22 -7.76 7.48
CA ALA A 123 -4.36 -7.96 8.36
C ALA A 123 -5.40 -6.86 8.19
N GLY A 124 -6.65 -7.13 8.61
CA GLY A 124 -7.76 -6.19 8.54
C GLY A 124 -8.29 -6.04 7.12
N GLY A 125 -8.52 -4.82 6.64
CA GLY A 125 -9.04 -4.61 5.30
C GLY A 125 -8.78 -3.25 4.69
N LEU A 126 -8.97 -3.19 3.38
CA LEU A 126 -8.82 -2.00 2.57
C LEU A 126 -9.89 -1.99 1.48
N ARG A 127 -10.15 -0.82 0.90
CA ARG A 127 -10.69 -0.75 -0.46
C ARG A 127 -9.84 0.18 -1.29
N SER A 128 -9.69 -0.18 -2.55
CA SER A 128 -8.86 0.53 -3.49
C SER A 128 -9.64 0.89 -4.73
N VAL A 129 -9.36 2.08 -5.23
CA VAL A 129 -9.77 2.57 -6.54
C VAL A 129 -8.49 2.73 -7.36
N THR A 130 -8.37 1.99 -8.46
CA THR A 130 -7.18 2.04 -9.30
C THR A 130 -6.96 3.41 -9.93
N GLY A 131 -5.72 3.88 -9.90
CA GLY A 131 -5.30 5.09 -10.60
C GLY A 131 -4.99 4.86 -12.07
N LEU A 132 -4.16 5.75 -12.63
CA LEU A 132 -3.80 5.73 -14.04
C LEU A 132 -3.03 4.46 -14.44
N ILE A 133 -2.19 3.91 -13.56
CA ILE A 133 -1.45 2.66 -13.86
C ILE A 133 -2.45 1.55 -14.12
N GLY A 134 -3.36 1.33 -13.18
CA GLY A 134 -4.39 0.30 -13.29
C GLY A 134 -5.41 0.53 -14.39
N LYS A 135 -5.37 1.66 -15.12
CA LYS A 135 -6.17 1.89 -16.34
C LYS A 135 -5.39 1.58 -17.62
N ARG A 136 -4.08 1.86 -17.65
CA ARG A 136 -3.24 1.65 -18.84
C ARG A 136 -2.54 0.31 -18.88
N ASN A 137 -2.22 -0.26 -17.72
CA ASN A 137 -1.56 -1.55 -17.56
C ASN A 137 -2.11 -2.29 -16.33
N HIS A 138 -3.16 -3.08 -16.54
CA HIS A 138 -3.81 -3.87 -15.49
C HIS A 138 -2.86 -4.90 -14.85
N ASP A 139 -1.95 -5.47 -15.63
CA ASP A 139 -1.03 -6.53 -15.17
C ASP A 139 0.07 -5.99 -14.24
N ALA A 140 0.28 -4.67 -14.23
CA ALA A 140 1.18 -3.99 -13.31
C ALA A 140 0.57 -3.78 -11.92
N VAL A 141 -0.71 -4.10 -11.68
CA VAL A 141 -1.38 -3.84 -10.39
C VAL A 141 -1.75 -5.13 -9.69
N SER A 142 -1.11 -5.36 -8.53
CA SER A 142 -1.32 -6.54 -7.70
C SER A 142 -1.49 -6.19 -6.22
N PHE A 143 -2.40 -6.93 -5.58
CA PHE A 143 -2.60 -6.89 -4.13
C PHE A 143 -2.36 -8.28 -3.56
N GLU A 144 -1.30 -8.43 -2.76
CA GLU A 144 -0.98 -9.66 -2.05
C GLU A 144 -1.79 -9.75 -0.76
N THR A 145 -2.27 -10.95 -0.46
CA THR A 145 -2.99 -11.28 0.77
C THR A 145 -2.46 -12.60 1.34
N PRO A 146 -2.77 -12.96 2.59
CA PRO A 146 -2.37 -14.25 3.14
C PRO A 146 -2.96 -15.46 2.42
N THR A 147 -4.04 -15.29 1.65
CA THR A 147 -4.76 -16.38 0.96
C THR A 147 -4.58 -16.39 -0.55
N GLY A 148 -3.80 -15.47 -1.12
CA GLY A 148 -3.58 -15.36 -2.57
C GLY A 148 -3.28 -13.94 -3.04
N THR A 149 -3.24 -13.77 -4.36
CA THR A 149 -2.98 -12.49 -5.02
C THR A 149 -4.23 -12.03 -5.77
N ILE A 150 -4.57 -10.76 -5.63
CA ILE A 150 -5.62 -10.08 -6.37
C ILE A 150 -4.95 -9.26 -7.48
N GLY A 151 -5.13 -9.67 -8.73
CA GLY A 151 -4.80 -8.87 -9.91
C GLY A 151 -5.96 -7.98 -10.29
N VAL A 152 -5.69 -6.74 -10.70
CA VAL A 152 -6.75 -5.73 -10.90
C VAL A 152 -6.97 -5.41 -12.37
N ARG A 153 -8.23 -5.47 -12.82
CA ARG A 153 -8.66 -5.07 -14.17
C ARG A 153 -9.58 -3.85 -14.13
N GLY A 154 -9.00 -2.70 -13.79
CA GLY A 154 -9.66 -1.38 -13.83
C GLY A 154 -10.81 -1.22 -12.85
N THR A 155 -10.51 -1.28 -11.54
CA THR A 155 -11.53 -1.62 -10.54
C THR A 155 -11.56 -0.75 -9.30
N ASN A 156 -12.76 -0.67 -8.73
CA ASN A 156 -13.04 -0.28 -7.36
C ASN A 156 -13.46 -1.53 -6.57
N PHE A 157 -12.58 -2.03 -5.70
CA PHE A 157 -12.83 -3.24 -4.92
C PHE A 157 -12.46 -3.07 -3.45
N GLY A 158 -13.11 -3.85 -2.61
CA GLY A 158 -12.75 -4.06 -1.22
C GLY A 158 -12.10 -5.41 -1.00
N ALA A 159 -11.18 -5.47 -0.05
CA ALA A 159 -10.58 -6.69 0.46
C ALA A 159 -10.59 -6.64 1.99
N LEU A 160 -11.09 -7.70 2.62
CA LEU A 160 -11.12 -7.88 4.06
C LEU A 160 -10.61 -9.26 4.40
N PHE A 161 -9.50 -9.32 5.11
CA PHE A 161 -8.94 -10.56 5.60
C PHE A 161 -9.31 -10.74 7.08
N CYS A 162 -10.03 -11.81 7.37
CA CYS A 162 -10.52 -12.15 8.70
C CYS A 162 -9.71 -13.30 9.32
N GLN A 163 -9.20 -13.07 10.52
CA GLN A 163 -8.51 -14.03 11.35
C GLN A 163 -8.92 -13.89 12.82
N ASN A 164 -10.21 -14.13 13.10
CA ASN A 164 -10.88 -13.93 14.39
C ASN A 164 -10.89 -12.46 14.88
N ASP A 165 -10.65 -11.51 13.98
CA ASP A 165 -10.54 -10.07 14.22
C ASP A 165 -11.67 -9.26 13.55
N CYS A 166 -12.59 -9.93 12.85
CA CYS A 166 -13.71 -9.31 12.13
C CYS A 166 -15.00 -9.14 12.95
N GLY A 167 -14.95 -9.24 14.28
CA GLY A 167 -16.13 -9.16 15.16
C GLY A 167 -16.94 -7.86 15.05
N GLY A 168 -16.29 -6.75 14.71
CA GLY A 168 -16.94 -5.44 14.51
C GLY A 168 -17.36 -5.14 13.07
N VAL A 169 -17.25 -6.11 12.16
CA VAL A 169 -17.60 -5.90 10.74
C VAL A 169 -19.11 -6.08 10.57
N PRO A 170 -19.84 -5.06 10.08
CA PRO A 170 -21.26 -5.21 9.81
C PRO A 170 -21.48 -6.19 8.65
N THR A 171 -22.32 -7.19 8.86
CA THR A 171 -22.73 -8.15 7.83
C THR A 171 -24.24 -8.17 7.69
N THR A 172 -24.73 -8.53 6.50
CA THR A 172 -26.17 -8.65 6.21
C THR A 172 -26.85 -9.69 7.12
N SER A 173 -26.12 -10.72 7.54
CA SER A 173 -26.64 -11.77 8.42
C SER A 173 -26.57 -11.44 9.92
N GLY A 174 -25.89 -10.35 10.30
CA GLY A 174 -25.58 -10.01 11.70
C GLY A 174 -24.60 -10.97 12.38
N ARG A 175 -24.03 -11.94 11.64
CA ARG A 175 -23.02 -12.87 12.14
C ARG A 175 -21.63 -12.37 11.79
N THR A 176 -20.68 -12.61 12.70
CA THR A 176 -19.26 -12.37 12.44
C THR A 176 -18.80 -13.19 11.22
N PRO A 177 -18.09 -12.57 10.26
CA PRO A 177 -17.48 -13.30 9.15
C PRO A 177 -16.58 -14.44 9.65
N GLN A 178 -16.54 -15.54 8.90
CA GLN A 178 -15.59 -16.62 9.17
C GLN A 178 -14.17 -16.20 8.77
N ASN A 179 -13.17 -16.98 9.17
CA ASN A 179 -11.79 -16.70 8.78
C ASN A 179 -11.59 -16.94 7.29
N GLY A 180 -10.88 -16.03 6.64
CA GLY A 180 -10.67 -16.03 5.20
C GLY A 180 -10.63 -14.63 4.62
N LEU A 181 -10.40 -14.55 3.32
CA LEU A 181 -10.44 -13.31 2.57
C LEU A 181 -11.80 -13.13 1.93
N TYR A 182 -12.43 -11.99 2.19
CA TYR A 182 -13.63 -11.52 1.52
C TYR A 182 -13.25 -10.41 0.54
N VAL A 183 -13.85 -10.44 -0.65
CA VAL A 183 -13.66 -9.41 -1.67
C VAL A 183 -15.02 -8.93 -2.16
N ASP A 184 -15.21 -7.62 -2.30
CA ASP A 184 -16.35 -7.04 -2.99
C ASP A 184 -15.88 -6.22 -4.18
N VAL A 185 -16.52 -6.37 -5.34
CA VAL A 185 -16.18 -5.62 -6.55
C VAL A 185 -17.32 -4.67 -6.86
N SER A 186 -17.09 -3.36 -6.75
CA SER A 186 -18.13 -2.36 -7.02
C SER A 186 -18.09 -1.79 -8.44
N GLN A 187 -16.95 -1.91 -9.13
CA GLN A 187 -16.81 -1.52 -10.54
C GLN A 187 -15.63 -2.26 -11.15
N GLY A 188 -15.74 -2.72 -12.40
CA GLY A 188 -14.66 -3.41 -13.11
C GLY A 188 -14.60 -4.91 -12.80
N ALA A 189 -13.40 -5.48 -12.82
CA ALA A 189 -13.14 -6.86 -12.41
C ALA A 189 -11.84 -7.02 -11.59
N VAL A 190 -11.78 -8.04 -10.75
CA VAL A 190 -10.53 -8.53 -10.17
C VAL A 190 -10.33 -10.00 -10.49
N VAL A 191 -9.08 -10.43 -10.58
CA VAL A 191 -8.71 -11.84 -10.66
C VAL A 191 -8.08 -12.22 -9.34
N LEU A 192 -8.67 -13.17 -8.65
CA LEU A 192 -8.05 -13.73 -7.46
C LEU A 192 -7.41 -15.06 -7.83
N SER A 193 -6.14 -15.22 -7.48
CA SER A 193 -5.35 -16.40 -7.79
C SER A 193 -4.60 -16.89 -6.55
N ASN A 194 -4.63 -18.20 -6.33
CA ASN A 194 -3.85 -18.90 -5.33
C ASN A 194 -3.45 -20.29 -5.86
N PRO A 195 -2.64 -21.08 -5.12
CA PRO A 195 -2.23 -22.42 -5.57
C PRO A 195 -3.38 -23.39 -5.86
N ALA A 196 -4.55 -23.19 -5.26
CA ALA A 196 -5.72 -24.04 -5.46
C ALA A 196 -6.54 -23.65 -6.70
N GLY A 197 -6.32 -22.47 -7.27
CA GLY A 197 -6.96 -22.04 -8.51
C GLY A 197 -7.07 -20.52 -8.63
N GLN A 198 -7.79 -20.10 -9.67
CA GLN A 198 -8.08 -18.69 -9.91
C GLN A 198 -9.55 -18.48 -10.26
N HIS A 199 -10.09 -17.33 -9.89
CA HIS A 199 -11.44 -16.92 -10.25
C HIS A 199 -11.46 -15.42 -10.60
N VAL A 200 -12.27 -15.05 -11.59
CA VAL A 200 -12.50 -13.65 -11.97
C VAL A 200 -13.81 -13.18 -11.34
N PHE A 201 -13.76 -12.10 -10.56
CA PHE A 201 -14.92 -11.47 -9.94
C PHE A 201 -15.25 -10.18 -10.70
N GLN A 202 -16.50 -10.03 -11.10
CA GLN A 202 -17.02 -8.88 -11.85
C GLN A 202 -17.73 -7.92 -10.91
N SER A 203 -18.04 -6.73 -11.42
CA SER A 203 -18.86 -5.75 -10.71
C SER A 203 -20.15 -6.36 -10.16
N GLY A 204 -20.38 -6.20 -8.86
CA GLY A 204 -21.51 -6.76 -8.12
C GLY A 204 -21.20 -8.09 -7.42
N ASP A 205 -20.10 -8.76 -7.77
CA ASP A 205 -19.72 -10.02 -7.15
C ASP A 205 -19.13 -9.83 -5.75
N PHE A 206 -19.40 -10.82 -4.90
CA PHE A 206 -18.71 -11.04 -3.65
C PHE A 206 -17.88 -12.32 -3.76
N GLY A 207 -16.59 -12.22 -3.43
CA GLY A 207 -15.66 -13.33 -3.41
C GLY A 207 -15.32 -13.76 -1.99
N TYR A 208 -15.01 -15.05 -1.84
CA TYR A 208 -14.51 -15.62 -0.60
C TYR A 208 -13.38 -16.62 -0.86
N VAL A 209 -12.37 -16.61 0.00
CA VAL A 209 -11.25 -17.55 -0.01
C VAL A 209 -10.96 -17.96 1.42
N ALA A 210 -11.23 -19.22 1.76
CA ALA A 210 -11.05 -19.69 3.14
C ALA A 210 -9.57 -19.70 3.57
N ASN A 211 -8.67 -20.12 2.68
CA ASN A 211 -7.22 -20.22 2.90
C ASN A 211 -6.49 -20.44 1.57
N LEU A 212 -5.15 -20.54 1.62
CA LEU A 212 -4.30 -20.71 0.44
C LEU A 212 -4.55 -22.00 -0.36
N ASN A 213 -5.14 -23.03 0.28
CA ASN A 213 -5.41 -24.35 -0.31
C ASN A 213 -6.87 -24.51 -0.78
N ALA A 214 -7.72 -23.49 -0.61
CA ALA A 214 -9.09 -23.49 -1.09
C ALA A 214 -9.20 -22.55 -2.31
N PRO A 215 -9.85 -22.98 -3.41
CA PRO A 215 -10.00 -22.12 -4.57
C PRO A 215 -10.88 -20.91 -4.24
N PRO A 216 -10.69 -19.76 -4.92
CA PRO A 216 -11.57 -18.62 -4.77
C PRO A 216 -12.98 -18.94 -5.27
N ILE A 217 -14.01 -18.58 -4.52
CA ILE A 217 -15.42 -18.83 -4.88
C ILE A 217 -16.24 -17.54 -4.84
N VAL A 218 -17.28 -17.48 -5.67
CA VAL A 218 -18.31 -16.44 -5.59
C VAL A 218 -19.32 -16.83 -4.51
N ILE A 219 -19.67 -15.87 -3.66
CA ILE A 219 -20.69 -16.01 -2.62
C ILE A 219 -21.86 -15.07 -2.90
N PRO A 220 -23.09 -15.45 -2.50
CA PRO A 220 -24.25 -14.59 -2.71
C PRO A 220 -24.16 -13.31 -1.86
N PRO A 221 -24.81 -12.20 -2.26
CA PRO A 221 -24.81 -10.94 -1.50
C PRO A 221 -25.29 -11.05 -0.05
N THR A 222 -26.11 -12.07 0.26
CA THR A 222 -26.56 -12.36 1.64
C THR A 222 -25.43 -12.84 2.55
N GLN A 223 -24.37 -13.41 1.99
CA GLN A 223 -23.15 -13.85 2.66
C GLN A 223 -21.96 -12.92 2.40
N GLY A 224 -22.10 -12.03 1.43
CA GLY A 224 -21.10 -11.01 1.10
C GLY A 224 -20.82 -10.08 2.28
N VAL A 225 -19.56 -9.66 2.39
CA VAL A 225 -19.13 -8.69 3.39
C VAL A 225 -18.71 -7.42 2.64
N PRO A 226 -19.58 -6.41 2.55
CA PRO A 226 -19.25 -5.20 1.82
C PRO A 226 -18.19 -4.42 2.61
N VAL A 227 -17.05 -4.14 1.98
CA VAL A 227 -16.06 -3.24 2.57
C VAL A 227 -16.51 -1.80 2.36
N THR A 228 -17.44 -1.40 3.22
CA THR A 228 -17.99 -0.05 3.26
C THR A 228 -17.05 0.88 4.00
N MET A 229 -17.06 2.15 3.58
CA MET A 229 -16.25 3.20 4.15
C MET A 229 -17.14 4.32 4.67
N PRO A 230 -16.82 4.90 5.85
CA PRO A 230 -17.55 6.04 6.35
C PRO A 230 -17.52 7.18 5.32
N LEU A 231 -18.66 7.84 5.09
CA LEU A 231 -18.77 8.95 4.14
C LEU A 231 -17.84 10.12 4.48
N SER A 232 -17.50 10.30 5.77
CA SER A 232 -16.51 11.28 6.24
C SER A 232 -15.11 11.02 5.68
N ILE A 233 -14.79 9.77 5.34
CA ILE A 233 -13.51 9.34 4.75
C ILE A 233 -13.63 9.18 3.23
N SER A 234 -14.83 9.15 2.64
CA SER A 234 -15.03 8.97 1.19
C SER A 234 -15.29 10.26 0.42
N LYS A 235 -15.68 11.36 1.08
CA LYS A 235 -15.86 12.66 0.40
C LYS A 235 -14.55 13.45 0.38
N ASN A 236 -14.24 14.10 -0.74
CA ASN A 236 -13.25 15.19 -0.83
C ASN A 236 -13.90 16.49 -0.33
N ALA A 237 -14.41 16.52 0.90
CA ALA A 237 -14.95 17.74 1.46
C ALA A 237 -13.80 18.51 2.15
N PRO A 238 -13.56 19.80 1.84
CA PRO A 238 -12.79 20.63 2.73
C PRO A 238 -13.45 20.58 4.11
N ALA A 239 -12.65 20.57 5.18
CA ALA A 239 -13.14 20.61 6.54
C ALA A 239 -14.13 21.78 6.68
N SER A 240 -15.42 21.47 6.68
CA SER A 240 -16.45 22.47 6.91
C SER A 240 -16.36 22.82 8.39
N GLN A 241 -15.89 24.04 8.65
CA GLN A 241 -15.93 24.66 9.95
C GLN A 241 -17.33 24.55 10.54
N ASN A 242 -17.40 24.19 11.82
CA ASN A 242 -18.56 24.39 12.66
C ASN A 242 -19.21 25.75 12.36
N SER A 243 -20.46 25.71 11.89
CA SER A 243 -21.37 26.83 12.05
C SER A 243 -22.56 26.33 12.84
N SER A 244 -22.48 26.57 14.15
CA SER A 244 -23.65 26.68 15.01
C SER A 244 -24.54 27.80 14.46
N SER A 245 -25.66 27.45 13.84
CA SER A 245 -26.75 28.40 13.58
C SER A 245 -28.05 27.87 14.19
N THR A 246 -28.32 28.35 15.39
CA THR A 246 -29.67 28.57 15.89
C THR A 246 -30.47 29.35 14.85
N SER A 247 -31.60 28.81 14.37
CA SER A 247 -32.71 29.62 13.82
C SER A 247 -33.96 28.79 13.54
N HIS A 248 -34.95 28.98 14.41
CA HIS A 248 -36.40 29.13 14.17
C HIS A 248 -37.25 28.06 13.47
N ASP A 249 -38.29 27.65 14.22
CA ASP A 249 -39.57 27.09 13.80
C ASP A 249 -40.11 27.67 12.48
N VAL A 250 -40.60 26.80 11.60
CA VAL A 250 -41.84 27.04 10.85
C VAL A 250 -42.61 25.73 10.70
N ASP A 251 -43.81 25.76 11.26
CA ASP A 251 -44.90 24.79 11.22
C ASP A 251 -45.51 24.72 9.80
N CYS A 252 -45.82 23.51 9.31
CA CYS A 252 -46.54 23.31 8.04
C CYS A 252 -47.63 22.25 8.23
N VAL A 253 -48.84 22.74 8.49
CA VAL A 253 -50.12 22.00 8.36
C VAL A 253 -50.52 21.96 6.88
N VAL A 254 -51.02 20.81 6.41
CA VAL A 254 -51.74 20.69 5.12
C VAL A 254 -53.16 20.21 5.41
N GLN A 255 -54.10 20.92 4.79
CA GLN A 255 -55.55 20.74 4.83
C GLN A 255 -56.03 19.41 4.24
#